data_AF-A0A414PLJ1-F1
#
_entry.id   AF-A0A414PLJ1-F1
#
_cell.length_a   1.000
_cell.length_b   1.000
_cell.length_c   1.000
_cell.angle_alpha   90.00
_cell.angle_beta   90.00
_cell.angle_gamma   90.00
#
_symmetry.space_group_name_H-M   'P 1'
#
loop_
_entity.id
_entity.type
_entity.pdbx_description
1 polymer ?
#
loop_
_entity_poly.entity_id
_entity_poly.type
_entity_poly.pdbx_seq_one_letter_code
_entity_poly.pdbx_strand_id
1 'polypeptide(L)'
;MKQTGTFEYVALPINVLDERVLSKEFQENIKLQQKLVDMGLKNKRKNVEVFRKERRRLMNELPKNLTPYVKLEEINKTEIRNSVKWSVYNNLLTTGIYSPKYVESNSLEEEYGIKNYDKLSDVSFTYEEY
;
A
#
# COMPACT_ATOMS: atom_id res chain seq x y z
N MET A 1 9.75 13.05 -36.49
CA MET A 1 9.93 13.78 -35.22
C MET A 1 9.95 12.75 -34.10
N LYS A 2 11.03 12.64 -33.33
CA LYS A 2 11.03 11.80 -32.13
C LYS A 2 10.20 12.53 -31.07
N GLN A 3 9.04 12.00 -30.72
CA GLN A 3 8.32 12.43 -29.52
C GLN A 3 9.20 12.05 -28.33
N THR A 4 9.96 13.03 -27.82
CA THR A 4 10.64 12.92 -26.53
C THR A 4 9.70 13.53 -25.50
N GLY A 5 8.59 12.83 -25.22
CA GLY A 5 7.69 13.15 -24.13
C GLY A 5 8.04 12.27 -22.92
N THR A 6 8.66 12.85 -21.90
CA THR A 6 9.02 12.21 -20.62
C THR A 6 7.82 11.57 -19.88
N PHE A 7 6.60 11.74 -20.39
CA PHE A 7 5.35 11.18 -19.84
C PHE A 7 4.87 9.91 -20.55
N GLU A 8 5.59 9.39 -21.54
CA GLU A 8 5.17 8.15 -22.20
C GLU A 8 5.38 6.91 -21.31
N TYR A 9 6.28 6.98 -20.32
CA TYR A 9 6.63 5.87 -19.44
C TYR A 9 6.37 6.26 -17.99
N VAL A 10 5.17 5.96 -17.51
CA VAL A 10 4.69 6.30 -16.16
C VAL A 10 4.53 5.02 -15.35
N ALA A 11 5.13 5.02 -14.15
CA ALA A 11 4.97 3.98 -13.14
C ALA A 11 4.69 4.62 -11.77
N LEU A 12 3.42 4.73 -11.37
CA LEU A 12 3.01 5.40 -10.14
C LEU A 12 2.30 4.42 -9.19
N PRO A 13 2.99 3.94 -8.15
CA PRO A 13 2.33 3.17 -7.09
C PRO A 13 1.54 4.10 -6.16
N ILE A 14 0.30 3.70 -5.86
CA ILE A 14 -0.59 4.36 -4.89
C ILE A 14 -0.84 3.39 -3.75
N ASN A 15 -0.56 3.82 -2.52
CA ASN A 15 -0.77 3.04 -1.32
C ASN A 15 -1.65 3.83 -0.35
N VAL A 16 -2.70 3.21 0.15
CA VAL A 16 -3.58 3.74 1.19
C VAL A 16 -3.19 3.08 2.51
N LEU A 17 -2.87 3.90 3.50
CA LEU A 17 -2.42 3.48 4.81
C LEU A 17 -3.32 4.07 5.88
N ASP A 18 -3.36 3.41 7.02
CA ASP A 18 -4.01 3.91 8.23
C ASP A 18 -3.09 4.92 8.91
N GLU A 19 -3.47 6.18 9.04
CA GLU A 19 -2.58 7.25 9.55
C GLU A 19 -1.99 6.95 10.93
N ARG A 20 -2.66 6.11 11.72
CA ARG A 20 -2.21 5.73 13.07
C ARG A 20 -0.85 5.04 13.04
N VAL A 21 -0.47 4.43 11.91
CA VAL A 21 0.87 3.83 11.77
C VAL A 21 1.99 4.87 11.86
N LEU A 22 1.69 6.15 11.63
CA LEU A 22 2.66 7.24 11.70
C LEU A 22 2.85 7.77 13.14
N SER A 23 2.07 7.29 14.10
CA SER A 23 2.11 7.80 15.47
C SER A 23 3.20 7.14 16.31
N LYS A 24 3.62 7.86 17.36
CA LYS A 24 4.60 7.36 18.32
C LYS A 24 4.11 6.08 19.01
N GLU A 25 2.84 6.06 19.40
CA GLU A 25 2.21 4.94 20.11
C GLU A 25 2.14 3.68 19.26
N PHE A 26 2.07 3.80 17.94
CA PHE A 26 2.23 2.65 17.05
C PHE A 26 3.69 2.27 16.87
N GLN A 27 4.56 3.25 16.56
CA GLN A 27 5.97 3.02 16.22
C GLN A 27 6.79 2.44 17.37
N GLU A 28 6.44 2.75 18.62
CA GLU A 28 7.10 2.21 19.81
C GLU A 28 6.44 0.91 20.34
N ASN A 29 5.25 0.55 19.85
CA ASN A 29 4.53 -0.63 20.31
C ASN A 29 4.90 -1.90 19.53
N ILE A 30 6.10 -2.40 19.81
CA ILE A 30 6.67 -3.60 19.18
C ILE A 30 5.75 -4.82 19.31
N LYS A 31 5.04 -4.95 20.43
CA LYS A 31 4.10 -6.06 20.66
C LYS A 31 2.92 -6.00 19.69
N LEU A 32 2.33 -4.82 19.49
CA LEU A 32 1.25 -4.63 18.52
C LEU A 32 1.74 -4.88 17.09
N GLN A 33 2.91 -4.34 16.74
CA GLN A 33 3.53 -4.55 15.44
C GLN A 33 3.71 -6.04 15.13
N GLN A 34 4.30 -6.80 16.06
CA GLN A 34 4.49 -8.24 15.88
C GLN A 34 3.17 -8.99 15.74
N LYS A 35 2.14 -8.66 16.55
CA LYS A 35 0.80 -9.25 16.40
C LYS A 35 0.22 -9.02 15.01
N LEU A 36 0.39 -7.82 14.45
CA LEU A 36 -0.10 -7.48 13.10
C LEU A 36 0.61 -8.30 12.02
N VAL A 37 1.94 -8.42 12.10
CA VAL A 37 2.72 -9.26 11.18
C VAL A 37 2.30 -10.73 11.27
N ASP A 38 2.28 -11.30 12.47
CA ASP A 38 1.92 -12.70 12.69
C ASP A 38 0.51 -13.02 12.17
N MET A 39 -0.42 -12.08 12.37
CA MET A 39 -1.80 -12.19 11.92
C MET A 39 -1.91 -12.12 10.39
N GLY A 40 -1.16 -11.21 9.74
CA GLY A 40 -1.04 -11.15 8.29
C GLY A 40 -0.50 -12.45 7.71
N LEU A 41 0.61 -12.96 8.26
CA LEU A 41 1.22 -14.22 7.83
C LEU A 41 0.28 -15.43 7.99
N LYS A 42 -0.52 -15.48 9.07
CA LYS A 42 -1.44 -16.59 9.34
C LYS A 42 -2.70 -16.58 8.47
N ASN A 43 -3.28 -15.40 8.21
CA ASN A 43 -4.64 -15.29 7.68
C ASN A 43 -4.74 -14.78 6.23
N LYS A 44 -3.71 -14.11 5.68
CA LYS A 44 -3.80 -13.41 4.37
C LYS A 44 -4.29 -14.29 3.22
N ARG A 45 -3.85 -15.54 3.14
CA ARG A 45 -4.22 -16.46 2.04
C ARG A 45 -5.50 -17.25 2.29
N LYS A 46 -6.11 -17.11 3.47
CA LYS A 46 -7.19 -18.01 3.93
C LYS A 46 -8.52 -17.30 4.13
N ASN A 47 -8.53 -16.08 4.69
CA ASN A 47 -9.77 -15.32 4.91
C ASN A 47 -9.51 -13.81 5.14
N VAL A 48 -9.78 -13.00 4.12
CA VAL A 48 -9.56 -11.54 4.14
C VAL A 48 -10.45 -10.81 5.15
N GLU A 49 -11.69 -11.27 5.36
CA GLU A 49 -12.62 -10.65 6.30
C GLU A 49 -12.17 -10.84 7.76
N VAL A 50 -11.64 -12.04 8.07
CA VAL A 50 -11.04 -12.31 9.39
C VAL A 50 -9.82 -11.42 9.61
N PHE A 51 -8.96 -11.27 8.60
CA PHE A 51 -7.80 -10.39 8.66
C PHE A 51 -8.22 -8.94 8.95
N ARG A 52 -9.20 -8.39 8.21
CA ARG A 52 -9.74 -7.03 8.43
C ARG A 52 -10.27 -6.84 9.84
N LYS A 53 -11.04 -7.81 10.34
CA LYS A 53 -11.65 -7.75 11.68
C LYS A 53 -10.58 -7.73 12.77
N GLU A 54 -9.59 -8.63 12.72
CA GLU A 54 -8.53 -8.68 13.71
C GLU A 54 -7.61 -7.47 13.64
N ARG A 55 -7.25 -7.01 12.43
CA ARG A 55 -6.49 -5.77 12.25
C ARG A 55 -7.19 -4.60 12.94
N ARG A 56 -8.50 -4.43 12.68
CA ARG A 56 -9.29 -3.36 13.30
C ARG A 56 -9.29 -3.46 14.83
N ARG A 57 -9.47 -4.66 15.37
CA ARG A 57 -9.42 -4.90 16.82
C ARG A 57 -8.08 -4.51 17.42
N LEU A 58 -6.97 -4.93 16.78
CA LEU A 58 -5.61 -4.63 17.21
C LEU A 58 -5.28 -3.14 17.14
N MET A 59 -5.61 -2.47 16.03
CA MET A 59 -5.36 -1.04 15.87
C MET A 59 -6.20 -0.18 16.83
N ASN A 60 -7.33 -0.70 17.32
CA ASN A 60 -8.14 -0.05 18.36
C ASN A 60 -7.57 -0.24 19.78
N GLU A 61 -6.49 -1.02 19.97
CA GLU A 61 -5.72 -1.06 21.22
C GLU A 61 -4.92 0.24 21.42
N LEU A 62 -4.70 1.04 20.35
CA LEU A 62 -4.05 2.35 20.43
C LEU A 62 -4.96 3.38 21.12
N PRO A 63 -4.38 4.37 21.84
CA PRO A 63 -5.16 5.44 22.44
C PRO A 63 -5.84 6.30 21.38
N LYS A 64 -6.93 6.99 21.77
CA LYS A 64 -7.66 7.89 20.87
C LYS A 64 -6.84 9.11 20.45
N ASN A 65 -5.99 9.60 21.36
CA ASN A 65 -5.11 10.73 21.10
C ASN A 65 -3.74 10.15 20.74
N LEU A 66 -3.26 10.51 19.56
CA LEU A 66 -2.02 10.00 18.99
C LEU A 66 -1.02 11.12 18.82
N THR A 67 0.24 10.81 19.10
CA THR A 67 1.34 11.75 18.97
C THR A 67 1.96 11.62 17.58
N PRO A 68 2.00 12.70 16.76
CA PRO A 68 2.72 12.68 15.49
C PRO A 68 4.18 12.27 15.70
N TYR A 69 4.70 11.37 14.87
CA TYR A 69 6.05 10.85 15.00
C TYR A 69 6.76 10.73 13.66
N VAL A 70 6.23 9.90 12.75
CA VAL A 70 6.75 9.80 11.38
C VAL A 70 6.13 10.90 10.54
N LYS A 71 6.96 11.74 9.91
CA LYS A 71 6.47 12.75 8.97
C LYS A 71 6.45 12.21 7.56
N LEU A 72 5.33 12.40 6.85
CA LEU A 72 5.14 11.86 5.49
C LEU A 72 6.18 12.39 4.49
N GLU A 73 6.61 13.64 4.67
CA GLU A 73 7.64 14.29 3.86
C GLU A 73 9.04 13.69 4.04
N GLU A 74 9.30 13.04 5.18
CA GLU A 74 10.58 12.39 5.49
C GLU A 74 10.63 10.95 4.96
N ILE A 75 9.50 10.41 4.50
CA ILE A 75 9.42 9.04 3.98
C ILE A 75 10.06 8.98 2.60
N ASN A 76 11.01 8.06 2.44
CA ASN A 76 11.58 7.74 1.14
C ASN A 76 10.51 7.09 0.24
N LYS A 77 9.88 7.88 -0.61
CA LYS A 77 8.79 7.43 -1.50
C LYS A 77 9.23 6.37 -2.50
N THR A 78 10.53 6.25 -2.79
CA THR A 78 11.05 5.21 -3.69
C THR A 78 10.95 3.80 -3.09
N GLU A 79 10.82 3.69 -1.76
CA GLU A 79 10.62 2.44 -1.03
C GLU A 79 9.15 2.00 -0.98
N ILE A 80 8.23 2.86 -1.41
CA ILE A 80 6.80 2.58 -1.43
C ILE A 80 6.49 1.75 -2.69
N ARG A 81 6.68 0.43 -2.59
CA ARG A 81 6.33 -0.54 -3.64
C ARG A 81 5.52 -1.69 -3.04
N ASN A 82 4.25 -1.81 -3.41
CA ASN A 82 3.29 -2.86 -3.03
C ASN A 82 2.99 -2.99 -1.51
N SER A 83 4.02 -2.97 -0.66
CA SER A 83 4.00 -2.98 0.80
C SER A 83 5.09 -2.06 1.37
N VAL A 84 4.92 -1.57 2.60
CA VAL A 84 5.86 -0.60 3.18
C VAL A 84 6.35 -1.02 4.57
N LYS A 85 7.66 -1.27 4.71
CA LYS A 85 8.26 -1.82 5.94
C LYS A 85 8.03 -0.96 7.18
N TRP A 86 8.14 0.37 7.08
CA TRP A 86 7.93 1.29 8.22
C TRP A 86 6.48 1.32 8.70
N SER A 87 5.53 0.90 7.85
CA SER A 87 4.13 0.71 8.25
C SER A 87 3.89 -0.65 8.91
N VAL A 88 4.93 -1.48 9.06
CA VAL A 88 4.82 -2.88 9.47
C VAL A 88 3.86 -3.61 8.53
N TYR A 89 4.01 -3.32 7.23
CA TYR A 89 3.20 -3.87 6.15
C TYR A 89 1.70 -3.51 6.21
N ASN A 90 1.28 -2.52 7.03
CA ASN A 90 -0.13 -2.08 7.21
C ASN A 90 -0.76 -1.30 6.05
N ASN A 91 -0.49 -1.71 4.82
CA ASN A 91 -1.21 -1.21 3.66
C ASN A 91 -2.67 -1.69 3.70
N LEU A 92 -3.58 -0.73 3.56
CA LEU A 92 -5.01 -0.99 3.41
C LEU A 92 -5.34 -1.29 1.96
N LEU A 93 -4.81 -0.50 1.02
CA LEU A 93 -5.06 -0.70 -0.40
C LEU A 93 -3.80 -0.34 -1.18
N THR A 94 -3.51 -1.10 -2.22
CA THR A 94 -2.46 -0.75 -3.18
C THR A 94 -2.99 -0.82 -4.60
N THR A 95 -2.58 0.13 -5.45
CA THR A 95 -2.84 0.09 -6.90
C THR A 95 -1.69 0.74 -7.64
N GLY A 96 -1.44 0.28 -8.86
CA GLY A 96 -0.49 0.89 -9.79
C GLY A 96 -1.23 1.70 -10.86
N ILE A 97 -0.81 2.94 -11.07
CA ILE A 97 -1.16 3.73 -12.26
C ILE A 97 0.02 3.67 -13.23
N TYR A 98 -0.13 2.89 -14.30
CA TYR A 98 0.92 2.53 -15.23
C TYR A 98 0.53 2.89 -16.66
N SER A 99 1.36 3.68 -17.35
CA SER A 99 1.13 3.96 -18.77
C SER A 99 1.10 2.67 -19.60
N PRO A 100 0.34 2.59 -20.70
CA PRO A 100 0.37 1.46 -21.65
C PRO A 100 1.79 1.01 -22.01
N LYS A 101 2.65 1.97 -22.37
CA LYS A 101 4.05 1.71 -22.73
C LYS A 101 4.86 1.07 -21.59
N TYR A 102 4.60 1.45 -20.33
CA TYR A 102 5.24 0.83 -19.17
C TYR A 102 4.83 -0.64 -19.05
N VAL A 103 3.53 -0.91 -19.15
CA VAL A 103 2.97 -2.26 -19.05
C VAL A 103 3.55 -3.15 -20.16
N GLU A 104 3.50 -2.68 -21.40
CA GLU A 104 4.01 -3.39 -22.58
C GLU A 104 5.52 -3.64 -22.52
N SER A 105 6.30 -2.62 -22.15
CA SER A 105 7.77 -2.74 -22.11
C SER A 105 8.28 -3.68 -21.01
N ASN A 106 7.45 -3.98 -20.01
CA ASN A 106 7.80 -4.88 -18.89
C ASN A 106 7.01 -6.20 -18.92
N SER A 107 6.21 -6.45 -19.96
CA SER A 107 5.38 -7.64 -20.10
C SER A 107 4.42 -7.87 -18.92
N LEU A 108 3.73 -6.80 -18.50
CA LEU A 108 2.85 -6.75 -17.33
C LEU A 108 1.35 -6.77 -17.68
N GLU A 109 1.00 -7.08 -18.93
CA GLU A 109 -0.36 -7.01 -19.47
C GLU A 109 -1.32 -7.94 -18.74
N GLU A 110 -0.85 -9.13 -18.34
CA GLU A 110 -1.67 -10.09 -17.59
C GLU A 110 -1.98 -9.59 -16.16
N GLU A 111 -1.04 -8.89 -15.52
CA GLU A 111 -1.18 -8.45 -14.12
C GLU A 111 -1.99 -7.16 -13.99
N TYR A 112 -1.73 -6.18 -14.86
CA TYR A 112 -2.33 -4.83 -14.73
C TYR A 112 -3.30 -4.47 -15.85
N GLY A 113 -3.24 -5.16 -17.00
CA GLY A 113 -3.93 -4.77 -18.22
C GLY A 113 -3.39 -3.47 -18.84
N ILE A 114 -3.66 -3.26 -20.12
CA ILE A 114 -3.38 -1.99 -20.80
C ILE A 114 -4.55 -1.04 -20.56
N LYS A 115 -4.27 0.11 -19.94
CA LYS A 115 -5.28 1.09 -19.49
C LYS A 115 -4.85 2.51 -19.80
N ASN A 116 -5.81 3.33 -20.24
CA ASN A 116 -5.61 4.76 -20.49
C ASN A 116 -6.06 5.64 -19.32
N TYR A 117 -6.78 5.06 -18.34
CA TYR A 117 -7.30 5.75 -17.15
C TYR A 117 -8.32 6.86 -17.48
N ASP A 118 -9.11 6.66 -18.54
CA ASP A 118 -10.18 7.59 -18.96
C ASP A 118 -11.47 7.40 -18.14
N LYS A 119 -11.58 6.29 -17.40
CA LYS A 119 -12.76 5.93 -16.59
C LYS A 119 -12.35 5.36 -15.23
N LEU A 120 -13.20 5.56 -14.23
CA LEU A 120 -12.95 5.09 -12.86
C LEU A 120 -12.70 3.58 -12.76
N SER A 121 -13.37 2.77 -13.60
CA SER A 121 -13.20 1.31 -13.63
C SER A 121 -11.80 0.86 -14.05
N ASP A 122 -10.98 1.74 -14.63
CA ASP A 122 -9.59 1.43 -14.96
C ASP A 122 -8.72 1.35 -13.69
N VAL A 123 -9.12 2.03 -12.62
CA VAL A 123 -8.47 1.94 -11.32
C VAL A 123 -9.02 0.74 -10.57
N SER A 124 -8.22 -0.31 -10.49
CA SER A 124 -8.49 -1.50 -9.69
C SER A 124 -7.42 -1.62 -8.61
N PHE A 125 -7.83 -1.70 -7.35
CA PHE A 125 -6.90 -2.00 -6.27
C PHE A 125 -6.52 -3.47 -6.30
N THR A 126 -5.24 -3.73 -6.51
CA THR A 126 -4.65 -5.08 -6.63
C THR A 126 -4.34 -5.64 -5.24
N TYR A 127 -5.34 -5.68 -4.37
CA TYR A 127 -5.32 -6.29 -3.02
C TYR A 127 -4.92 -5.40 -1.83
N GLU A 128 -5.58 -5.73 -0.71
CA GLU A 128 -5.05 -5.66 0.65
C GLU A 128 -3.86 -6.62 0.77
N GLU A 129 -2.67 -6.18 0.36
CA GLU A 129 -1.47 -7.00 0.47
C GLU A 129 -0.80 -6.89 1.86
N TYR A 130 -0.54 -8.07 2.46
CA TYR A 130 0.53 -8.37 3.43
C TYR A 130 1.48 -9.49 2.99
#